data_AF-A0A9D8YNC7-F1
#
_entry.id   AF-A0A9D8YNC7-F1
#
_cell.length_a   1.000
_cell.length_b   1.000
_cell.length_c   1.000
_cell.angle_alpha   90.00
_cell.angle_beta   90.00
_cell.angle_gamma   90.00
#
_symmetry.space_group_name_H-M   'P 1'
#
loop_
_entity.id
_entity.type
_entity.pdbx_description
1 polymer ?
#
loop_
_entity_poly.entity_id
_entity_poly.type
_entity_poly.pdbx_seq_one_letter_code
_entity_poly.pdbx_strand_id
1 'polypeptide(L)' 'MDLQSKDFSISLFFMVSTFGNPHDVTLQQLKIEAFLPADETSEKTIRELSMH' A
#
# COMPACT_ATOMS: atom_id res chain seq x y z
N MET A 1 2.83 3.13 -9.24
CA MET A 1 4.22 2.69 -9.09
C MET A 1 4.30 1.31 -9.66
N ASP A 2 5.21 1.10 -10.61
CA ASP A 2 5.32 -0.18 -11.30
C ASP A 2 6.60 -0.89 -10.85
N LEU A 3 6.46 -2.15 -10.44
CA LEU A 3 7.53 -3.03 -10.01
C LEU A 3 7.70 -4.12 -11.06
N GLN A 4 8.93 -4.30 -11.54
CA GLN A 4 9.27 -5.36 -12.48
C GLN A 4 10.42 -6.22 -11.96
N SER A 5 10.22 -7.53 -12.07
CA SER A 5 11.23 -8.57 -11.91
C SER A 5 11.25 -9.44 -13.16
N LYS A 6 12.18 -10.39 -13.25
CA LYS A 6 12.15 -11.42 -14.30
C LYS A 6 10.89 -12.28 -14.24
N ASP A 7 10.36 -12.46 -13.03
CA ASP A 7 9.30 -13.43 -12.76
C ASP A 7 7.91 -12.78 -12.62
N PHE A 8 7.83 -11.46 -12.41
CA PHE A 8 6.56 -10.77 -12.20
C PHE A 8 6.60 -9.29 -12.60
N SER A 9 5.41 -8.76 -12.90
CA SER A 9 5.14 -7.33 -13.07
C SER A 9 3.94 -6.96 -12.21
N ILE A 10 4.09 -5.95 -11.35
CA ILE A 10 3.06 -5.51 -10.40
C ILE A 10 2.89 -4.00 -10.54
N SER A 11 1.64 -3.56 -10.75
CA SER A 11 1.27 -2.15 -10.68
C SER A 11 0.59 -1.85 -9.35
N LEU A 12 1.03 -0.77 -8.68
CA LEU A 12 0.56 -0.35 -7.37
C LEU A 12 0.06 1.09 -7.39
N PHE A 13 -1.03 1.35 -6.67
CA PHE A 13 -1.38 2.70 -6.24
C PHE A 13 -1.04 2.87 -4.76
N PHE A 14 -0.87 4.13 -4.37
CA PHE A 14 -0.42 4.49 -3.03
C PHE A 14 -1.51 5.28 -2.31
N MET A 15 -1.70 4.97 -1.03
CA MET A 15 -2.62 5.67 -0.15
C MET A 15 -1.90 6.06 1.14
N VAL A 16 -2.10 7.31 1.56
CA VAL A 16 -1.66 7.80 2.87
C VAL A 16 -2.89 8.10 3.72
N SER A 17 -3.05 7.35 4.81
CA SER A 17 -4.09 7.61 5.80
C SER A 17 -3.48 8.27 7.02
N THR A 18 -3.99 9.44 7.40
CA THR A 18 -3.54 10.19 8.58
C THR A 18 -4.62 10.17 9.65
N PHE A 19 -4.29 9.68 10.84
CA PHE A 19 -5.18 9.61 11.99
C PHE A 19 -4.70 10.59 13.07
N GLY A 20 -5.58 11.49 13.49
CA GLY A 20 -5.35 12.42 14.59
C GLY A 20 -6.64 12.69 15.34
N ASN A 21 -6.53 13.09 16.60
CA ASN A 21 -7.67 13.61 17.35
C ASN A 21 -7.80 15.13 17.06
N PRO A 22 -8.93 15.61 16.51
CA PRO A 22 -9.08 17.00 16.11
C PRO A 22 -9.01 18.02 17.26
N HIS A 23 -9.14 17.59 18.52
CA HIS A 23 -9.10 18.49 19.68
C HIS A 23 -7.71 18.68 20.28
N ASP A 24 -6.71 17.94 19.82
CA ASP A 24 -5.39 17.92 20.45
C ASP A 24 -4.38 18.62 19.54
N VAL A 25 -4.15 19.91 19.80
CA VAL A 25 -3.26 20.77 19.02
C VAL A 25 -1.78 20.37 19.10
N THR A 26 -1.44 19.45 20.02
CA THR A 26 -0.09 18.95 20.28
C THR A 26 0.14 17.50 19.84
N LEU A 27 -0.87 16.78 19.31
CA LEU A 27 -0.76 15.33 19.08
C LEU A 27 0.12 14.94 17.88
N GLN A 28 0.86 13.85 18.07
CA GLN A 28 1.49 13.10 16.99
C GLN A 28 0.42 12.43 16.13
N GLN A 29 0.48 12.66 14.82
CA GLN A 29 -0.40 12.02 13.86
C GLN A 29 0.13 10.63 13.53
N LEU A 30 -0.73 9.61 13.60
CA LEU A 30 -0.40 8.30 13.05
C LEU A 30 -0.59 8.36 11.54
N LYS A 31 0.47 8.10 10.78
CA LYS A 31 0.41 7.98 9.33
C LYS A 31 0.60 6.53 8.93
N ILE A 32 -0.34 6.02 8.14
CA ILE A 32 -0.25 4.70 7.50
C ILE A 32 -0.05 4.92 6.01
N GLU A 33 0.97 4.26 5.48
CA GLU A 33 1.31 4.24 4.06
C GLU A 33 0.99 2.85 3.52
N ALA A 34 0.08 2.79 2.55
CA ALA A 34 -0.36 1.55 1.93
C ALA A 34 -0.05 1.54 0.44
N PHE A 35 0.55 0.44 -0.02
CA PHE A 35 0.79 0.16 -1.43
C PHE A 35 -0.16 -0.96 -1.84
N LEU A 36 -1.15 -0.63 -2.66
CA LEU A 36 -2.27 -1.50 -2.99
C LEU A 36 -2.22 -1.87 -4.47
N PRO A 37 -2.65 -3.09 -4.86
CA PRO A 37 -2.70 -3.50 -6.25
C PRO A 37 -3.57 -2.54 -7.06
N ALA A 38 -3.05 -2.05 -8.19
CA ALA A 38 -3.77 -1.17 -9.10
C ALA A 38 -4.73 -1.92 -10.03
N ASP A 39 -4.58 -3.24 -10.15
CA ASP A 39 -5.39 -4.12 -10.97
C ASP A 39 -5.45 -5.55 -10.41
N GLU A 40 -6.37 -6.36 -10.94
CA GLU A 40 -6.60 -7.74 -10.53
C GLU A 40 -5.38 -8.66 -10.74
N THR A 41 -4.55 -8.37 -11.75
CA THR A 41 -3.35 -9.17 -12.05
C THR A 41 -2.33 -8.97 -10.94
N SER A 42 -2.08 -7.72 -10.57
CA SER A 42 -1.20 -7.30 -9.48
C SER A 42 -1.68 -7.86 -8.14
N GLU A 43 -3.00 -7.86 -7.89
CA GLU A 43 -3.57 -8.46 -6.68
C GLU A 43 -3.26 -9.96 -6.58
N LYS A 44 -3.50 -10.71 -7.66
CA LYS A 44 -3.26 -12.15 -7.69
C LYS A 44 -1.80 -12.48 -7.42
N THR A 45 -0.87 -11.78 -8.09
CA THR A 45 0.57 -11.98 -7.89
C THR A 45 0.99 -11.68 -6.45
N ILE A 46 0.51 -10.58 -5.85
CA ILE A 46 0.81 -10.26 -4.45
C ILE A 46 0.30 -11.34 -3.50
N ARG A 47 -0.92 -11.87 -3.75
CA ARG A 47 -1.49 -12.96 -2.94
C ARG A 47 -0.63 -14.21 -3.01
N GLU A 48 -0.21 -14.63 -4.21
CA GLU A 48 0.66 -15.79 -4.41
C GLU A 48 2.01 -15.63 -3.69
N LEU A 49 2.60 -14.43 -3.73
CA LEU A 49 3.85 -14.12 -3.04
C LEU A 49 3.69 -14.11 -1.50
N SER A 50 2.55 -13.66 -0.99
CA SER A 50 2.29 -13.57 0.46
C SER A 50 1.98 -14.89 1.15
N MET A 51 1.75 -15.96 0.39
CA MET A 51 1.51 -17.32 0.92
C MET A 51 2.80 -18.13 1.09
N HIS A 52 3.97 -17.54 0.79
CA HIS A 52 5.30 -18.11 0.98
C HIS A 52 6.08 -17.32 2.03
#